data_AF-A0A5A9NBG2-F1
#
_entry.id   AF-A0A5A9NBG2-F1
#
_cell.length_a   1.000
_cell.length_b   1.000
_cell.length_c   1.000
_cell.angle_alpha   90.00
_cell.angle_beta   90.00
_cell.angle_gamma   90.00
#
_symmetry.space_group_name_H-M   'P 1'
#
loop_
_entity.id
_entity.type
_entity.pdbx_description
1 polymer ?
#
loop_
_entity_poly.entity_id
_entity_poly.type
_entity_poly.pdbx_seq_one_letter_code
_entity_poly.pdbx_strand_id
1 'polypeptide(L)'
;MTSNQKRKEDLHVSNGGLKQSAWSKAISCKAVWEEKDEFLDVIYWFRQIIAIILGLIWGVVPLKGFLGLAIFCVINAGVLYVYFSSFQQVDEEEYGGTWELTKEGFMTSFALFLVVWIIFYTALHYE
;
A
#
# COMPACT_ATOMS: atom_id res chain seq x y z
N MET A 1 31.10 -0.64 -0.71
CA MET A 1 30.27 -1.75 -1.22
C MET A 1 30.01 -2.86 -0.19
N THR A 2 30.76 -2.97 0.92
CA THR A 2 30.67 -4.10 1.88
C THR A 2 29.77 -3.89 3.11
N SER A 3 29.30 -2.67 3.43
CA SER A 3 28.50 -2.43 4.64
C SER A 3 27.03 -2.83 4.51
N ASN A 4 26.45 -2.71 3.30
CA ASN A 4 25.02 -2.96 3.09
C ASN A 4 24.71 -4.47 3.04
N GLN A 5 25.58 -5.28 2.42
CA GLN A 5 25.46 -6.74 2.46
C GLN A 5 25.57 -7.29 3.89
N LYS A 6 26.50 -6.76 4.70
CA LYS A 6 26.65 -7.19 6.09
C LYS A 6 25.43 -6.86 6.95
N ARG A 7 24.81 -5.68 6.74
CA ARG A 7 23.54 -5.30 7.39
C ARG A 7 22.40 -6.23 6.98
N LYS A 8 22.35 -6.66 5.71
CA LYS A 8 21.35 -7.64 5.25
C LYS A 8 21.54 -9.00 5.91
N GLU A 9 22.79 -9.50 5.98
CA GLU A 9 23.11 -10.76 6.68
C GLU A 9 22.75 -10.70 8.17
N ASP A 10 23.08 -9.61 8.88
CA ASP A 10 22.74 -9.43 10.30
C ASP A 10 21.22 -9.39 10.54
N LEU A 11 20.45 -8.75 9.64
CA LEU A 11 18.99 -8.71 9.68
C LEU A 11 18.37 -10.08 9.33
N HIS A 12 19.00 -10.84 8.43
CA HIS A 12 18.58 -12.17 8.02
C HIS A 12 18.70 -13.17 9.18
N VAL A 13 19.81 -13.10 9.93
CA VAL A 13 20.04 -13.88 11.15
C VAL A 13 19.03 -13.49 12.25
N SER A 14 18.66 -12.21 12.36
CA SER A 14 17.65 -11.77 13.33
C SER A 14 16.22 -12.26 13.02
N ASN A 15 15.90 -12.55 11.75
CA ASN A 15 14.59 -13.06 11.32
C ASN A 15 14.48 -14.60 11.38
N GLY A 16 15.61 -15.31 11.54
CA GLY A 16 15.71 -16.77 11.36
C GLY A 16 15.17 -17.67 12.48
N GLY A 17 14.28 -17.18 13.37
CA GLY A 17 13.83 -17.97 14.53
C GLY A 17 12.32 -18.11 14.72
N LEU A 18 11.52 -17.15 14.28
CA LEU A 18 10.07 -17.17 14.48
C LEU A 18 9.37 -16.98 13.14
N LYS A 19 8.41 -17.86 12.81
CA LYS A 19 7.45 -17.67 11.72
C LYS A 19 6.63 -16.39 11.98
N GLN A 20 7.19 -15.21 11.71
CA GLN A 20 6.42 -13.98 11.75
C GLN A 20 5.51 -13.96 10.52
N SER A 21 4.22 -13.82 10.75
CA SER A 21 3.22 -13.61 9.70
C SER A 21 3.60 -12.40 8.85
N ALA A 22 3.37 -12.47 7.53
CA ALA A 22 3.55 -11.38 6.56
C ALA A 22 3.08 -10.02 7.10
N TRP A 23 1.93 -9.99 7.76
CA TRP A 23 1.34 -8.79 8.35
C TRP A 23 2.13 -8.25 9.55
N SER A 24 2.69 -9.14 10.36
CA SER A 24 3.54 -8.78 11.49
C SER A 24 4.90 -8.26 11.03
N LYS A 25 5.44 -8.83 9.93
CA LYS A 25 6.63 -8.32 9.24
C LYS A 25 6.37 -6.95 8.59
N ALA A 26 5.19 -6.75 7.99
CA ALA A 26 4.78 -5.48 7.39
C ALA A 26 4.69 -4.32 8.38
N ILE A 27 4.35 -4.61 9.63
CA ILE A 27 4.30 -3.61 10.70
C ILE A 27 5.66 -3.47 11.39
N SER A 28 6.55 -4.46 11.29
CA SER A 28 7.92 -4.39 11.80
C SER A 28 8.85 -3.63 10.85
N CYS A 29 9.10 -2.37 11.20
CA CYS A 29 9.90 -1.34 10.51
C CYS A 29 11.39 -1.69 10.20
N LYS A 30 11.81 -2.97 10.28
CA LYS A 30 13.18 -3.45 10.00
C LYS A 30 13.25 -4.84 9.35
N ALA A 31 12.14 -5.40 8.88
CA ALA A 31 12.16 -6.73 8.28
C ALA A 31 12.77 -6.68 6.86
N VAL A 32 13.77 -7.53 6.60
CA VAL A 32 14.22 -7.83 5.24
C VAL A 32 13.22 -8.81 4.63
N TRP A 33 12.63 -8.42 3.50
CA TRP A 33 11.74 -9.28 2.73
C TRP A 33 12.59 -10.15 1.79
N GLU A 34 12.63 -11.46 2.06
CA GLU A 34 13.26 -12.44 1.15
C GLU A 34 12.43 -12.61 -0.13
N GLU A 35 11.10 -12.54 -0.01
CA GLU A 35 10.17 -12.74 -1.11
C GLU A 35 9.47 -11.41 -1.45
N LYS A 36 9.72 -10.92 -2.68
CA LYS A 36 9.09 -9.71 -3.22
C LYS A 36 7.57 -9.83 -3.27
N ASP A 37 7.06 -11.04 -3.54
CA ASP A 37 5.63 -11.31 -3.70
C ASP A 37 4.87 -11.15 -2.37
N GLU A 38 5.42 -11.62 -1.25
CA GLU A 38 4.81 -11.47 0.09
C GLU A 38 4.63 -9.99 0.46
N PHE A 39 5.62 -9.16 0.12
CA PHE A 39 5.56 -7.72 0.32
C PHE A 39 4.53 -7.04 -0.59
N LEU A 40 4.49 -7.43 -1.86
CA LEU A 40 3.51 -6.93 -2.83
C LEU A 40 2.08 -7.29 -2.42
N ASP A 41 1.85 -8.49 -1.88
CA ASP A 41 0.56 -8.93 -1.38
C ASP A 41 0.07 -8.05 -0.22
N VAL A 42 0.93 -7.74 0.75
CA VAL A 42 0.53 -6.88 1.88
C VAL A 42 0.20 -5.46 1.40
N ILE A 43 1.01 -4.90 0.50
CA ILE A 43 0.73 -3.59 -0.10
C ILE A 43 -0.60 -3.61 -0.86
N TYR A 44 -0.83 -4.67 -1.64
CA TYR A 44 -2.05 -4.85 -2.41
C TYR A 44 -3.28 -4.83 -1.48
N TRP A 45 -3.28 -5.68 -0.45
CA TRP A 45 -4.40 -5.75 0.52
C TRP A 45 -4.59 -4.44 1.29
N PHE A 46 -3.51 -3.81 1.72
CA PHE A 46 -3.58 -2.52 2.42
C PHE A 46 -4.22 -1.43 1.55
N ARG A 47 -3.85 -1.36 0.26
CA ARG A 47 -4.48 -0.44 -0.69
C ARG A 47 -5.94 -0.75 -0.92
N GLN A 48 -6.34 -2.03 -0.99
CA GLN A 48 -7.77 -2.39 -1.11
C GLN A 48 -8.56 -1.93 0.10
N ILE A 49 -8.05 -2.13 1.31
CA ILE A 49 -8.74 -1.71 2.53
C ILE A 49 -8.98 -0.19 2.49
N ILE A 50 -7.97 0.60 2.11
CA ILE A 50 -8.11 2.06 1.95
C ILE A 50 -9.13 2.39 0.87
N ALA A 51 -9.09 1.72 -0.28
CA ALA A 51 -10.01 1.96 -1.39
C ALA A 51 -11.47 1.68 -1.01
N ILE A 52 -11.71 0.60 -0.26
CA ILE A 52 -13.04 0.26 0.25
C ILE A 52 -13.50 1.31 1.26
N ILE A 53 -12.68 1.66 2.26
CA ILE A 53 -13.03 2.65 3.28
C ILE A 53 -13.35 4.01 2.66
N LEU A 54 -12.49 4.51 1.76
CA LEU A 54 -12.72 5.78 1.07
C LEU A 54 -13.95 5.73 0.17
N GLY A 55 -14.14 4.63 -0.58
CA GLY A 55 -15.30 4.44 -1.44
C GLY A 55 -16.61 4.43 -0.64
N LEU A 56 -16.62 3.82 0.54
CA LEU A 56 -17.75 3.84 1.45
C LEU A 56 -18.05 5.26 1.95
N ILE A 57 -17.04 5.97 2.46
CA ILE A 57 -17.22 7.33 3.00
C ILE A 57 -17.75 8.27 1.90
N TRP A 58 -17.22 8.19 0.68
CA TRP A 58 -17.66 9.02 -0.46
C TRP A 58 -18.97 8.56 -1.10
N GLY A 59 -19.36 7.30 -0.91
CA GLY A 59 -20.68 6.81 -1.27
C GLY A 59 -21.76 7.36 -0.34
N VAL A 60 -21.44 7.47 0.96
CA VAL A 60 -22.35 7.99 2.00
C VAL A 60 -22.39 9.51 2.02
N VAL A 61 -21.22 10.17 2.00
CA VAL A 61 -21.11 11.62 1.89
C VAL A 61 -21.11 11.92 0.39
N PRO A 62 -22.19 12.49 -0.21
CA PRO A 62 -22.36 12.61 -1.65
C PRO A 62 -21.39 13.61 -2.29
N LEU A 63 -20.11 13.29 -2.24
CA LEU A 63 -19.00 14.07 -2.74
C LEU A 63 -18.95 13.91 -4.24
N LYS A 64 -19.78 14.67 -4.94
CA LYS A 64 -19.88 14.63 -6.39
C LYS A 64 -18.63 15.24 -7.05
N GLY A 65 -18.16 14.59 -8.10
CA GLY A 65 -17.18 15.16 -9.04
C GLY A 65 -15.72 14.77 -8.81
N PHE A 66 -14.82 15.49 -9.50
CA PHE A 66 -13.38 15.21 -9.56
C PHE A 66 -12.68 15.29 -8.19
N LEU A 67 -13.24 16.04 -7.23
CA LEU A 67 -12.60 16.23 -5.94
C LEU A 67 -12.43 14.92 -5.16
N GLY A 68 -13.38 13.99 -5.26
CA GLY A 68 -13.25 12.68 -4.62
C GLY A 68 -12.18 11.78 -5.23
N LEU A 69 -12.07 11.83 -6.56
CA LEU A 69 -10.99 11.17 -7.29
C LEU A 69 -9.63 11.74 -6.89
N ALA A 70 -9.50 13.08 -6.86
CA ALA A 70 -8.27 13.76 -6.50
C ALA A 70 -7.82 13.41 -5.07
N ILE A 71 -8.74 13.46 -4.10
CA ILE A 71 -8.45 13.11 -2.72
C ILE A 71 -8.05 11.63 -2.59
N PHE A 72 -8.74 10.73 -3.28
CA PHE A 72 -8.35 9.31 -3.33
C PHE A 72 -6.93 9.15 -3.87
N CYS A 73 -6.58 9.80 -4.98
CA CYS A 73 -5.23 9.75 -5.55
C CYS A 73 -4.17 10.25 -4.56
N VAL A 74 -4.42 11.39 -3.90
CA VAL A 74 -3.47 11.95 -2.92
C VAL A 74 -3.30 11.03 -1.71
N ILE A 75 -4.39 10.48 -1.16
CA ILE A 75 -4.30 9.57 -0.02
C ILE A 75 -3.62 8.26 -0.43
N ASN A 76 -4.02 7.67 -1.56
CA ASN A 76 -3.45 6.39 -2.01
C ASN A 76 -1.95 6.51 -2.31
N ALA A 77 -1.53 7.57 -3.01
CA ALA A 77 -0.12 7.83 -3.27
C ALA A 77 0.64 8.24 -2.00
N GLY A 78 0.03 9.08 -1.16
CA GLY A 78 0.65 9.60 0.06
C GLY A 78 0.89 8.53 1.12
N VAL A 79 -0.09 7.67 1.41
CA VAL A 79 0.08 6.60 2.39
C VAL A 79 1.13 5.60 1.91
N LEU A 80 1.14 5.30 0.62
CA LEU A 80 2.14 4.41 0.05
C LEU A 80 3.55 5.04 0.07
N TYR A 81 3.64 6.32 -0.26
CA TYR A 81 4.89 7.08 -0.17
C TYR A 81 5.42 7.09 1.26
N VAL A 82 4.57 7.36 2.25
CA VAL A 82 4.93 7.31 3.67
C VAL A 82 5.32 5.90 4.09
N TYR A 83 4.63 4.86 3.62
CA TYR A 83 4.99 3.49 3.91
C TYR A 83 6.38 3.15 3.36
N PHE A 84 6.67 3.48 2.11
CA PHE A 84 8.01 3.25 1.54
C PHE A 84 9.11 4.10 2.16
N SER A 85 8.82 5.38 2.41
CA SER A 85 9.77 6.33 3.00
C SER A 85 10.05 6.04 4.48
N SER A 86 9.03 5.67 5.26
CA SER A 86 9.12 5.50 6.71
C SER A 86 9.31 4.05 7.16
N PHE A 87 8.72 3.05 6.50
CA PHE A 87 8.80 1.65 6.94
C PHE A 87 9.90 0.84 6.25
N GLN A 88 10.18 1.12 4.98
CA GLN A 88 10.98 0.21 4.17
C GLN A 88 12.42 0.72 3.94
N GLN A 89 12.74 1.99 4.27
CA GLN A 89 14.05 2.64 4.03
C GLN A 89 14.72 2.14 2.74
N VAL A 90 13.96 2.14 1.65
CA VAL A 90 14.42 1.60 0.37
C VAL A 90 15.48 2.56 -0.16
N ASP A 91 16.72 2.09 -0.22
CA ASP A 91 17.71 2.66 -1.13
C ASP A 91 17.12 2.54 -2.54
N GLU A 92 16.80 3.68 -3.16
CA GLU A 92 16.08 3.79 -4.44
C GLU A 92 16.73 2.97 -5.58
N GLU A 93 18.01 2.59 -5.42
CA GLU A 93 18.80 1.84 -6.40
C GLU A 93 18.45 0.34 -6.52
N GLU A 94 17.89 -0.32 -5.50
CA GLU A 94 17.80 -1.80 -5.52
C GLU A 94 16.44 -2.35 -5.99
N TYR A 95 15.40 -1.51 -6.04
CA TYR A 95 14.02 -1.93 -6.35
C TYR A 95 13.39 -1.26 -7.59
N GLY A 96 14.18 -0.59 -8.43
CA GLY A 96 13.67 0.12 -9.63
C GLY A 96 12.97 1.45 -9.30
N GLY A 97 13.11 1.92 -8.07
CA GLY A 97 12.46 3.12 -7.55
C GLY A 97 11.04 2.86 -7.05
N THR A 98 10.71 3.48 -5.92
CA THR A 98 9.38 3.47 -5.28
C THR A 98 8.24 3.81 -6.25
N TRP A 99 8.56 4.53 -7.32
CA TRP A 99 7.65 4.98 -8.36
C TRP A 99 7.06 3.85 -9.22
N GLU A 100 7.83 2.81 -9.57
CA GLU A 100 7.30 1.67 -10.34
C GLU A 100 6.31 0.86 -9.51
N LEU A 101 6.68 0.52 -8.27
CA LEU A 101 5.77 -0.15 -7.34
C LEU A 101 4.55 0.70 -6.98
N THR A 102 4.67 2.04 -7.01
CA THR A 102 3.52 2.91 -6.77
C THR A 102 2.50 2.81 -7.90
N LYS A 103 2.98 2.72 -9.15
CA LYS A 103 2.14 2.52 -10.33
C LYS A 103 1.55 1.12 -10.38
N GLU A 104 2.33 0.10 -10.04
CA GLU A 104 1.83 -1.26 -9.89
C GLU A 104 0.82 -1.32 -8.72
N GLY A 105 -0.43 -1.63 -9.03
CA GLY A 105 -1.52 -1.68 -8.05
C GLY A 105 -2.30 -0.38 -7.86
N PHE A 106 -1.88 0.77 -8.41
CA PHE A 106 -2.71 1.98 -8.37
C PHE A 106 -4.02 1.77 -9.16
N MET A 107 -3.93 1.24 -10.38
CA MET A 107 -5.08 1.04 -11.27
C MET A 107 -6.12 0.07 -10.69
N THR A 108 -5.66 -1.00 -10.02
CA THR A 108 -6.55 -1.98 -9.38
C THR A 108 -7.24 -1.39 -8.16
N SER A 109 -6.50 -0.64 -7.33
CA SER A 109 -7.05 0.08 -6.17
C SER A 109 -8.08 1.13 -6.58
N PHE A 110 -7.77 1.86 -7.65
CA PHE A 110 -8.63 2.90 -8.22
C PHE A 110 -9.94 2.33 -8.76
N ALA A 111 -9.87 1.22 -9.50
CA ALA A 111 -11.06 0.52 -9.98
C ALA A 111 -11.95 0.06 -8.81
N LEU A 112 -11.35 -0.51 -7.75
CA LEU A 112 -12.11 -0.95 -6.57
C LEU A 112 -12.79 0.21 -5.85
N PHE A 113 -12.08 1.32 -5.66
CA PHE A 113 -12.64 2.55 -5.09
C PHE A 113 -13.85 3.02 -5.88
N LEU A 114 -13.75 3.09 -7.21
CA LEU A 114 -14.85 3.50 -8.09
C LEU A 114 -16.05 2.57 -7.97
N VAL A 115 -15.83 1.25 -7.97
CA VAL A 115 -16.92 0.27 -7.84
C VAL A 115 -17.66 0.44 -6.53
N VAL A 116 -16.95 0.50 -5.40
CA VAL A 116 -17.58 0.69 -4.07
C VAL A 116 -18.31 2.03 -4.03
N TRP A 117 -17.67 3.09 -4.51
CA TRP A 117 -18.26 4.43 -4.49
C TRP A 117 -19.55 4.50 -5.33
N ILE A 118 -19.55 4.00 -6.57
CA ILE A 118 -20.73 4.02 -7.44
C ILE A 118 -21.87 3.20 -6.85
N ILE A 119 -21.57 2.00 -6.32
CA ILE A 119 -22.59 1.13 -5.72
C ILE A 119 -23.26 1.84 -4.53
N PHE A 120 -22.46 2.35 -3.59
CA PHE A 120 -23.01 3.00 -2.38
C PHE A 120 -23.69 4.33 -2.68
N TYR A 121 -23.10 5.13 -3.58
CA TYR A 121 -23.71 6.38 -4.00
C TYR A 121 -25.07 6.13 -4.65
N THR A 122 -25.16 5.13 -5.54
CA THR A 122 -26.44 4.74 -6.16
C THR A 122 -27.40 4.18 -5.11
N ALA A 123 -26.97 3.29 -4.22
CA ALA A 123 -27.85 2.71 -3.21
C ALA A 123 -28.45 3.74 -2.22
N LEU A 124 -27.72 4.81 -1.90
CA LEU A 124 -28.12 5.79 -0.88
C LEU A 124 -28.74 7.07 -1.44
N HIS A 125 -28.41 7.45 -2.68
CA HIS A 125 -28.81 8.74 -3.25
C HIS A 125 -29.67 8.62 -4.51
N TYR A 126 -29.96 7.41 -4.97
CA TYR A 126 -30.85 7.17 -6.10
C TYR A 126 -32.27 6.97 -5.58
N GLU A 127 -33.07 8.03 -5.66
CA GLU A 127 -34.55 7.98 -5.65
C GLU A 127 -35.08 8.25 -7.06
#